data_AF-A0A9P8AN28-F1
#
_entry.id   AF-A0A9P8AN28-F1
#
_cell.length_a   1.000
_cell.length_b   1.000
_cell.length_c   1.000
_cell.angle_alpha   90.00
_cell.angle_beta   90.00
_cell.angle_gamma   90.00
#
_symmetry.space_group_name_H-M   'P 1'
#
loop_
_entity.id
_entity.type
_entity.pdbx_description
1 polymer ?
#
loop_
_entity_poly.entity_id
_entity_poly.type
_entity_poly.pdbx_seq_one_letter_code
_entity_poly.pdbx_strand_id
1 'polypeptide(L)'
;MIELGAAKSYATGAWDYIWFCITHALPLKPTPLTLSRYIAYTSQFISSGPKYLTGVHHFLKDLYPDFDTSHKHPMVQATICGSRKMRGDPTSQKLPLQLSHLITFCLLANISDSYNDLLFATILACCFYGCHQSDELI
;
A
#
# COMPACT_ATOMS: atom_id res chain seq x y z
N MET A 1 6.00 15.75 -14.66
CA MET A 1 5.43 14.65 -15.47
C MET A 1 4.83 13.63 -14.49
N ILE A 2 3.63 13.91 -13.99
CA ILE A 2 2.94 13.08 -12.98
C ILE A 2 2.23 11.95 -13.74
N GLU A 3 2.38 10.73 -13.24
CA GLU A 3 2.16 9.47 -13.93
C GLU A 3 0.80 9.33 -14.63
N LEU A 4 0.84 9.13 -15.95
CA LEU A 4 -0.31 8.76 -16.77
C LEU A 4 -1.02 7.48 -16.27
N GLY A 5 -0.25 6.59 -15.63
CA GLY A 5 -0.76 5.35 -15.01
C GLY A 5 -1.56 5.61 -13.73
N ALA A 6 -1.08 6.51 -12.87
CA ALA A 6 -1.79 6.88 -11.65
C ALA A 6 -3.11 7.60 -11.98
N ALA A 7 -3.11 8.53 -12.95
CA ALA A 7 -4.31 9.24 -13.40
C ALA A 7 -5.41 8.29 -13.91
N LYS A 8 -5.05 7.25 -14.67
CA LYS A 8 -5.99 6.22 -15.11
C LYS A 8 -6.54 5.39 -13.94
N SER A 9 -5.68 4.95 -13.01
CA SER A 9 -6.12 4.24 -11.80
C SER A 9 -7.03 5.08 -10.91
N TYR A 10 -6.76 6.38 -10.78
CA TYR A 10 -7.61 7.29 -10.00
C TYR A 10 -8.99 7.46 -10.65
N ALA A 11 -9.05 7.58 -11.98
CA ALA A 11 -10.31 7.68 -12.71
C ALA A 11 -11.15 6.40 -12.53
N THR A 12 -10.52 5.22 -12.60
CA THR A 12 -11.21 3.94 -12.35
C THR A 12 -11.86 3.90 -10.96
N GLY A 13 -11.17 4.38 -9.92
CA GLY A 13 -11.72 4.40 -8.57
C GLY A 13 -12.91 5.35 -8.40
N ALA A 14 -12.89 6.50 -9.06
CA ALA A 14 -14.04 7.41 -9.06
C ALA A 14 -15.26 6.82 -9.79
N TRP A 15 -15.04 6.21 -10.95
CA TRP A 15 -16.11 5.53 -11.71
C TRP A 15 -16.72 4.36 -10.95
N ASP A 16 -15.90 3.55 -10.30
CA ASP A 16 -16.35 2.43 -9.47
C ASP A 16 -17.26 2.90 -8.31
N TYR A 17 -16.87 3.97 -7.63
CA TYR A 17 -17.71 4.57 -6.57
C TYR A 17 -19.04 5.11 -7.09
N ILE A 18 -19.03 5.81 -8.23
CA ILE A 18 -20.26 6.33 -8.85
C ILE A 18 -21.19 5.17 -9.21
N TRP A 19 -20.64 4.11 -9.82
CA TRP A 19 -21.41 2.95 -10.23
C TRP A 19 -21.99 2.18 -9.03
N PHE A 20 -21.23 2.07 -7.94
CA PHE A 20 -21.71 1.56 -6.65
C PHE A 20 -22.90 2.39 -6.12
N CYS A 21 -22.78 3.72 -6.10
CA CYS A 21 -23.86 4.57 -5.62
C CYS A 21 -25.14 4.43 -6.47
N ILE A 22 -25.01 4.40 -7.80
CA ILE A 22 -26.14 4.21 -8.71
C ILE A 22 -26.79 2.84 -8.49
N THR A 23 -26.00 1.77 -8.47
CA THR A 23 -26.48 0.38 -8.35
C THR A 23 -27.20 0.13 -7.03
N HIS A 24 -26.74 0.76 -5.95
CA HIS A 24 -27.31 0.59 -4.61
C HIS A 24 -28.31 1.70 -4.22
N ALA A 25 -28.69 2.57 -5.16
CA ALA A 25 -29.57 3.71 -4.91
C ALA A 25 -29.12 4.58 -3.72
N LEU A 26 -27.80 4.79 -3.60
CA LEU A 26 -27.18 5.61 -2.56
C LEU A 26 -26.87 7.02 -3.09
N PRO A 27 -26.88 8.05 -2.23
CA PRO A 27 -26.50 9.39 -2.65
C PRO A 27 -25.04 9.44 -3.06
N LEU A 28 -24.74 10.16 -4.14
CA LEU A 28 -23.36 10.41 -4.60
C LEU A 28 -22.53 11.21 -3.59
N LYS A 29 -23.19 11.93 -2.67
CA LYS A 29 -22.52 12.68 -1.61
C LYS A 29 -21.75 11.70 -0.71
N PRO A 30 -20.43 11.87 -0.55
CA PRO A 30 -19.59 10.98 0.24
C PRO A 30 -19.79 11.26 1.73
N THR A 31 -20.85 10.70 2.30
CA THR A 31 -21.09 10.70 3.75
C THR A 31 -20.27 9.61 4.43
N PRO A 32 -20.01 9.69 5.76
CA PRO A 32 -19.34 8.63 6.49
C PRO A 32 -19.97 7.25 6.24
N LEU A 33 -21.30 7.19 6.20
CA LEU A 33 -22.04 5.96 5.98
C LEU A 33 -21.86 5.42 4.56
N THR A 34 -21.96 6.28 3.55
CA THR A 34 -21.77 5.88 2.15
C THR A 34 -20.35 5.37 1.92
N LEU A 35 -19.34 6.09 2.45
CA LEU A 35 -17.93 5.69 2.35
C LEU A 35 -17.66 4.37 3.06
N SER A 36 -18.15 4.18 4.29
CA SER A 36 -18.02 2.91 5.00
C SER A 36 -18.64 1.74 4.24
N ARG A 37 -19.85 1.92 3.67
CA ARG A 37 -20.50 0.87 2.86
C ARG A 37 -19.72 0.55 1.61
N TYR A 38 -19.21 1.57 0.91
CA TYR A 38 -18.38 1.39 -0.27
C TYR A 38 -17.10 0.60 0.05
N ILE A 39 -16.41 0.96 1.13
CA ILE A 39 -15.19 0.25 1.57
C ILE A 39 -15.52 -1.19 1.94
N ALA A 40 -16.57 -1.41 2.72
CA ALA A 40 -16.97 -2.76 3.11
C ALA A 40 -17.32 -3.62 1.90
N TYR A 41 -18.05 -3.07 0.92
CA TYR A 41 -18.41 -3.74 -0.32
C TYR A 41 -17.18 -4.05 -1.18
N THR A 42 -16.37 -3.05 -1.52
CA THR A 42 -15.17 -3.22 -2.37
C THR A 42 -14.14 -4.16 -1.72
N SER A 43 -14.01 -4.10 -0.40
CA SER A 43 -13.13 -5.00 0.34
C SER A 43 -13.61 -6.46 0.36
N GLN A 44 -14.80 -6.77 -0.15
CA GLN A 44 -15.21 -8.17 -0.41
C GLN A 44 -14.60 -8.72 -1.70
N PHE A 45 -14.22 -7.86 -2.65
CA PHE A 45 -13.74 -8.29 -3.96
C PHE A 45 -12.24 -8.08 -4.12
N ILE A 46 -11.67 -7.07 -3.46
CA ILE A 46 -10.26 -6.69 -3.59
C ILE A 46 -9.63 -6.35 -2.24
N SER A 47 -8.39 -6.80 -1.98
CA SER A 47 -7.64 -6.44 -0.76
C SER A 47 -7.24 -4.95 -0.74
N SER A 48 -7.16 -4.33 -1.92
CA SER A 48 -6.81 -2.92 -2.10
C SER A 48 -7.99 -1.95 -2.01
N GLY A 49 -9.19 -2.37 -1.59
CA GLY A 49 -10.39 -1.51 -1.53
C GLY A 49 -10.16 -0.11 -0.95
N PRO A 50 -9.47 0.04 0.20
CA PRO A 50 -9.16 1.36 0.75
C PRO A 50 -8.26 2.25 -0.12
N LYS A 51 -7.47 1.69 -1.04
CA LYS A 51 -6.63 2.49 -1.96
C LYS A 51 -7.49 3.22 -3.01
N TYR A 52 -8.66 2.68 -3.34
CA TYR A 52 -9.57 3.29 -4.31
C TYR A 52 -10.17 4.59 -3.77
N LEU A 53 -10.29 4.75 -2.45
CA LEU A 53 -10.68 6.02 -1.82
C LEU A 53 -9.77 7.18 -2.18
N THR A 54 -8.49 6.95 -2.49
CA THR A 54 -7.58 8.01 -2.92
C THR A 54 -7.99 8.55 -4.29
N GLY A 55 -8.44 7.68 -5.21
CA GLY A 55 -9.01 8.10 -6.50
C GLY A 55 -10.34 8.82 -6.31
N VAL A 56 -11.24 8.26 -5.49
CA VAL A 56 -12.51 8.90 -5.14
C VAL A 56 -12.28 10.29 -4.56
N HIS A 57 -11.36 10.43 -3.59
CA HIS A 57 -10.98 11.71 -2.98
C HIS A 57 -10.51 12.72 -4.02
N HIS A 58 -9.60 12.32 -4.93
CA HIS A 58 -9.06 13.20 -5.96
C HIS A 58 -10.15 13.81 -6.86
N PHE A 59 -11.16 13.03 -7.24
CA PHE A 59 -12.21 13.48 -8.15
C PHE A 59 -13.40 14.16 -7.46
N LEU A 60 -13.70 13.78 -6.21
CA LEU A 60 -14.91 14.26 -5.50
C LEU A 60 -14.64 15.37 -4.50
N LYS A 61 -13.38 15.63 -4.12
CA LYS A 61 -13.05 16.67 -3.13
C LYS A 61 -13.49 18.07 -3.58
N ASP A 62 -13.31 18.40 -4.87
CA ASP A 62 -13.66 19.73 -5.39
C ASP A 62 -15.19 19.96 -5.42
N LEU A 63 -15.97 18.88 -5.56
CA LEU A 63 -17.43 18.91 -5.56
C LEU A 63 -18.02 18.82 -4.14
N TYR A 64 -17.31 18.15 -3.23
CA TYR A 64 -17.75 17.88 -1.87
C TYR A 64 -16.63 18.21 -0.88
N PRO A 65 -16.54 19.46 -0.38
CA PRO A 65 -15.49 19.87 0.56
C PRO A 65 -15.56 19.09 1.89
N ASP A 66 -16.75 18.58 2.25
CA ASP A 66 -16.98 17.70 3.41
C ASP A 66 -16.39 16.28 3.23
N PHE A 67 -15.75 15.98 2.10
CA PHE A 67 -15.16 14.66 1.87
C PHE A 67 -14.11 14.36 2.94
N ASP A 68 -13.21 15.29 3.20
CA ASP A 68 -12.09 15.08 4.13
C ASP A 68 -12.58 14.82 5.57
N THR A 69 -13.63 15.53 5.99
CA THR A 69 -14.26 15.32 7.30
C THR A 69 -14.97 13.97 7.36
N SER A 70 -15.67 13.59 6.29
CA SER A 70 -16.36 12.31 6.18
C SER A 70 -15.39 11.12 6.14
N HIS A 71 -14.26 11.26 5.45
CA HIS A 71 -13.21 10.24 5.36
C HIS A 71 -12.50 10.04 6.71
N LYS A 72 -12.25 11.12 7.45
CA LYS A 72 -11.64 11.06 8.79
C LYS A 72 -12.59 10.60 9.88
N HIS A 73 -13.89 10.43 9.58
CA HIS A 73 -14.87 10.01 10.56
C HIS A 73 -14.50 8.64 11.18
N PRO A 74 -14.65 8.45 12.51
CA PRO A 74 -14.21 7.23 13.20
C PRO A 74 -14.77 5.94 12.59
N MET A 75 -16.02 5.95 12.14
CA MET A 75 -16.66 4.81 11.47
C MET A 75 -15.96 4.40 10.17
N VAL A 76 -15.53 5.38 9.36
CA VAL A 76 -14.81 5.12 8.11
C VAL A 76 -13.43 4.55 8.42
N GLN A 77 -12.71 5.15 9.36
CA GLN A 77 -11.40 4.67 9.80
C GLN A 77 -11.46 3.25 10.39
N ALA A 78 -12.47 2.97 11.21
CA ALA A 78 -12.71 1.63 11.75
C ALA A 78 -13.01 0.61 10.64
N THR A 79 -13.77 1.00 9.61
CA THR A 79 -14.07 0.14 8.46
C THR A 79 -12.82 -0.13 7.62
N ILE A 80 -11.99 0.88 7.38
CA ILE A 80 -10.69 0.72 6.70
C ILE A 80 -9.79 -0.24 7.50
N CYS A 81 -9.68 -0.04 8.81
CA CYS A 81 -8.90 -0.93 9.67
C CYS A 81 -9.42 -2.37 9.63
N GLY A 82 -10.75 -2.55 9.75
CA GLY A 82 -11.40 -3.85 9.65
C GLY A 82 -11.15 -4.52 8.31
N SER A 83 -11.28 -3.80 7.20
CA SER A 83 -11.01 -4.34 5.85
C SER A 83 -9.57 -4.82 5.69
N ARG A 84 -8.59 -4.06 6.18
CA ARG A 84 -7.17 -4.45 6.19
C ARG A 84 -6.92 -5.65 7.08
N LYS A 85 -7.64 -5.79 8.20
CA LYS A 85 -7.50 -6.95 9.09
C LYS A 85 -8.11 -8.22 8.50
N MET A 86 -9.26 -8.11 7.84
CA MET A 86 -9.96 -9.26 7.25
C MET A 86 -9.32 -9.76 5.96
N ARG A 87 -8.73 -8.86 5.16
CA ARG A 87 -8.16 -9.16 3.84
C ARG A 87 -6.69 -8.76 3.70
N GLY A 88 -6.02 -8.47 4.81
CA GLY A 88 -4.57 -8.32 4.79
C GLY A 88 -4.01 -9.63 4.26
N ASP A 89 -3.34 -9.57 3.11
CA ASP A 89 -2.50 -10.68 2.69
C ASP A 89 -1.61 -11.04 3.89
N PRO A 90 -1.39 -12.33 4.18
CA PRO A 90 -0.40 -12.70 5.18
C PRO A 90 0.85 -11.94 4.81
N THR A 91 1.32 -11.08 5.71
CA THR A 91 2.49 -10.23 5.45
C THR A 91 3.60 -11.17 5.01
N SER A 92 3.88 -11.20 3.71
CA SER A 92 5.04 -11.91 3.18
C SER A 92 6.21 -11.04 3.55
N GLN A 93 6.58 -11.11 4.83
CA GLN A 93 7.82 -10.56 5.29
C GLN A 93 8.88 -11.31 4.50
N LYS A 94 9.58 -10.58 3.61
CA LYS A 94 10.81 -11.10 3.04
C LYS A 94 11.66 -11.54 4.22
N LEU A 95 12.12 -12.79 4.19
CA LEU A 95 12.93 -13.35 5.28
C LEU A 95 14.08 -12.37 5.56
N PRO A 96 14.39 -12.11 6.84
CA PRO A 96 15.50 -11.25 7.18
C PRO A 96 16.76 -11.77 6.51
N LEU A 97 17.58 -10.86 6.01
CA LEU A 97 18.90 -11.22 5.52
C LEU A 97 19.66 -11.82 6.72
N GLN A 98 20.13 -13.05 6.60
CA GLN A 98 20.88 -13.73 7.65
C GLN A 98 22.37 -13.75 7.31
N LEU A 99 23.22 -13.94 8.33
CA LEU A 99 24.66 -14.08 8.15
C LEU A 99 25.01 -15.23 7.18
N SER A 100 24.24 -16.33 7.21
CA SER A 100 24.39 -17.46 6.27
C SER A 100 24.24 -17.04 4.81
N HIS A 101 23.31 -16.12 4.52
CA HIS A 101 23.11 -15.58 3.18
C HIS A 101 24.31 -14.73 2.76
N LEU A 102 24.87 -13.94 3.68
CA LEU A 102 26.07 -13.12 3.42
C LEU A 102 27.28 -13.99 3.06
N ILE A 103 27.54 -15.03 3.87
CA ILE A 103 28.63 -15.98 3.64
C ILE A 103 28.49 -16.65 2.28
N THR A 104 27.26 -17.08 1.94
CA THR A 104 26.98 -17.69 0.64
C THR A 104 27.25 -16.71 -0.52
N PHE A 105 26.87 -15.44 -0.36
CA PHE A 105 27.10 -14.41 -1.38
C PHE A 105 28.59 -14.12 -1.58
N CYS A 106 29.36 -14.02 -0.49
CA CYS A 106 30.81 -13.82 -0.56
C CYS A 106 31.52 -14.99 -1.24
N LEU A 107 31.09 -16.23 -0.96
CA LEU A 107 31.63 -17.42 -1.62
C LEU A 107 31.33 -17.42 -3.12
N LEU A 108 30.08 -17.11 -3.50
CA LEU A 108 29.69 -17.02 -4.92
C LEU A 108 30.43 -15.91 -5.66
N ALA A 109 30.60 -14.74 -5.04
CA ALA A 109 31.36 -13.63 -5.62
C ALA A 109 32.84 -14.00 -5.83
N ASN A 110 33.43 -14.75 -4.89
CA ASN A 110 34.81 -15.22 -5.01
C ASN A 110 34.99 -16.31 -6.07
N ILE A 111 33.96 -17.13 -6.31
CA ILE A 111 33.96 -18.13 -7.40
C ILE A 111 33.79 -17.46 -8.77
N SER A 112 32.96 -16.41 -8.85
CA SER A 112 32.70 -15.66 -10.08
C SER A 112 33.92 -14.87 -10.55
N ASP A 113 34.80 -14.45 -9.63
CA ASP A 113 35.97 -13.58 -9.86
C ASP A 113 35.63 -12.29 -10.63
N SER A 114 34.35 -11.88 -10.56
CA SER A 114 33.83 -10.68 -11.18
C SER A 114 33.96 -9.52 -10.21
N TYR A 115 34.58 -8.44 -10.67
CA TYR A 115 34.68 -7.19 -9.92
C TYR A 115 33.30 -6.70 -9.42
N ASN A 116 32.25 -6.83 -10.24
CA ASN A 116 30.92 -6.38 -9.89
C ASN A 116 30.31 -7.21 -8.74
N ASP A 117 30.55 -8.51 -8.74
CA ASP A 117 30.01 -9.41 -7.71
C ASP A 117 30.73 -9.21 -6.37
N LEU A 118 32.06 -9.01 -6.42
CA LEU A 118 32.88 -8.66 -5.25
C LEU A 118 32.48 -7.30 -4.67
N LEU A 119 32.26 -6.30 -5.53
CA LEU A 119 31.80 -4.97 -5.12
C LEU A 119 30.42 -5.06 -4.48
N PHE A 120 29.50 -5.79 -5.09
CA PHE A 120 28.15 -5.98 -4.56
C PHE A 120 28.15 -6.71 -3.21
N ALA A 121 28.92 -7.79 -3.07
CA ALA A 121 29.07 -8.51 -1.81
C ALA A 121 29.65 -7.61 -0.70
N THR A 122 30.62 -6.76 -1.04
CA THR A 122 31.24 -5.82 -0.10
C THR A 122 30.24 -4.77 0.39
N ILE A 123 29.48 -4.16 -0.53
CA ILE A 123 28.42 -3.19 -0.18
C ILE A 123 27.36 -3.85 0.70
N LEU A 124 26.93 -5.06 0.35
CA LEU A 124 25.90 -5.80 1.09
C LEU A 124 26.37 -6.17 2.50
N ALA A 125 27.64 -6.54 2.68
CA ALA A 125 28.26 -6.74 3.98
C ALA A 125 28.32 -5.45 4.82
N CYS A 126 28.78 -4.33 4.22
CA CYS A 126 28.81 -3.04 4.90
C CYS A 126 27.42 -2.60 5.36
N CYS A 127 26.39 -2.75 4.51
CA CYS A 127 25.01 -2.46 4.87
C CYS A 127 24.49 -3.38 5.97
N PHE A 128 24.78 -4.68 5.91
CA PHE A 128 24.35 -5.63 6.93
C PHE A 128 24.89 -5.26 8.31
N TYR A 129 26.20 -5.02 8.43
CA TYR A 129 26.81 -4.64 9.71
C TYR A 129 26.46 -3.21 10.14
N GLY A 130 26.39 -2.26 9.21
CA GLY A 130 26.04 -0.87 9.51
C GLY A 130 24.58 -0.68 9.95
N CYS A 131 23.64 -1.40 9.31
CA CYS A 131 22.23 -1.35 9.68
C CYS A 131 21.91 -2.19 10.92
N HIS A 132 22.58 -3.33 11.14
CA HIS A 132 22.35 -4.17 12.33
C HIS A 132 22.77 -3.48 13.64
N GLN A 133 23.79 -2.60 13.62
CA GLN A 133 24.19 -1.81 14.79
C GLN A 133 23.23 -0.64 15.08
N SER A 134 22.35 -0.27 14.13
CA SER A 134 21.41 0.84 14.32
C SER A 134 20.16 0.45 15.13
N ASP A 135 19.85 -0.84 15.22
CA ASP A 135 18.76 -1.38 16.05
C ASP A 135 19.21 -1.69 17.50
N GLU A 136 20.51 -1.59 17.81
CA GLU A 136 21.08 -1.86 19.14
C GLU A 136 21.42 -0.58 19.93
N LEU A 137 21.11 0.61 19.39
CA LEU A 137 21.17 1.90 20.08
C LEU A 137 19.80 2.22 20.71
N ILE A 138 19.52 1.56 21.84
CA ILE A 138 18.52 1.99 22.84
C ILE A 138 19.28 2.30 24.13
#